data_AF-A0A699JUI7-F1
#
_entry.id   AF-A0A699JUI7-F1
#
_cell.length_a   1.000
_cell.length_b   1.000
_cell.length_c   1.000
_cell.angle_alpha   90.00
_cell.angle_beta   90.00
_cell.angle_gamma   90.00
#
_symmetry.space_group_name_H-M   'P 1'
#
loop_
_entity.id
_entity.type
_entity.pdbx_description
1 polymer ?
#
loop_
_entity_poly.entity_id
_entity_poly.type
_entity_poly.pdbx_seq_one_letter_code
_entity_poly.pdbx_strand_id
1 'polypeptide(L)' 'VGTIRDFTFGDGVAFSSGKNKIVPSADGGSVYKQTITYNCKGNDKPSEEVLNSEKSDHEKTFKAMEAYAAAHPELY' A
#
# COMPACT_ATOMS: atom_id res chain seq x y z
N VAL A 1 12.87 11.19 -10.82
CA VAL A 1 12.22 11.80 -9.65
C VAL A 1 10.81 12.17 -10.04
N GLY A 2 9.81 11.41 -9.59
CA GLY A 2 8.40 11.71 -9.86
C GLY A 2 7.80 12.51 -8.71
N THR A 3 7.15 13.62 -9.00
CA THR A 3 6.36 14.36 -8.01
C THR A 3 5.09 13.55 -7.74
N ILE A 4 4.96 13.00 -6.52
CA ILE A 4 3.66 12.50 -6.04
C ILE A 4 2.78 13.73 -5.88
N ARG A 5 1.76 13.87 -6.73
CA ARG A 5 0.72 14.89 -6.56
C ARG A 5 -0.39 14.23 -5.76
N ASP A 6 -0.79 14.85 -4.67
CA ASP A 6 -2.00 14.43 -3.95
C ASP A 6 -3.19 14.68 -4.88
N PHE A 7 -3.84 13.60 -5.32
CA PHE A 7 -5.05 13.68 -6.14
C PHE A 7 -6.24 13.84 -5.19
N THR A 8 -6.87 15.02 -5.22
CA THR A 8 -8.10 15.28 -4.49
C THR A 8 -9.29 14.93 -5.37
N PHE A 9 -10.14 14.01 -4.92
CA PHE A 9 -11.42 13.72 -5.55
C PHE A 9 -12.48 14.70 -5.03
N GLY A 10 -13.44 15.07 -5.89
CA GLY A 10 -14.52 15.98 -5.51
C GLY A 10 -15.43 15.40 -4.42
N ASP A 11 -16.18 16.28 -3.76
CA ASP A 11 -17.13 15.90 -2.70
C ASP A 11 -18.12 14.85 -3.19
N GLY A 12 -18.31 13.79 -2.39
CA GLY A 12 -19.28 12.74 -2.69
C GLY A 12 -18.81 11.65 -3.65
N VAL A 13 -17.50 11.48 -3.88
CA VAL A 13 -16.92 10.30 -4.53
C VAL A 13 -16.34 9.39 -3.45
N ALA A 14 -16.72 8.11 -3.43
CA ALA A 14 -16.07 7.13 -2.56
C ALA A 14 -14.71 6.78 -3.16
N PHE A 15 -13.64 6.83 -2.38
CA PHE A 15 -12.30 6.47 -2.83
C PHE A 15 -11.47 5.91 -1.69
N SER A 16 -10.48 5.08 -2.02
CA SER A 16 -9.42 4.69 -1.08
C SER A 16 -8.11 5.39 -1.45
N SER A 17 -7.34 5.78 -0.44
CA SER A 17 -5.99 6.33 -0.62
C SER A 17 -4.97 5.46 0.09
N GLY A 18 -3.89 5.10 -0.59
CA GLY A 18 -2.78 4.33 -0.02
C GLY A 18 -1.56 5.20 0.25
N LYS A 19 -1.02 5.11 1.47
CA LYS A 19 0.26 5.70 1.85
C LYS A 19 1.27 4.60 2.16
N ASN A 20 2.36 4.58 1.42
CA ASN A 20 3.45 3.63 1.58
C ASN A 20 4.67 4.31 2.18
N LYS A 21 5.28 3.70 3.19
CA LYS A 21 6.52 4.15 3.82
C LYS A 21 7.45 2.96 4.00
N ILE A 22 8.70 3.11 3.55
CA ILE A 22 9.77 2.15 3.80
C ILE A 22 10.71 2.79 4.83
N VAL A 23 11.03 2.05 5.90
CA VAL A 23 11.98 2.50 6.92
C VAL A 23 13.07 1.47 7.11
N PRO A 24 14.33 1.87 7.38
CA PRO A 24 15.39 0.92 7.68
C PRO A 24 15.07 0.13 8.96
N SER A 25 15.46 -1.14 8.97
CA SER A 25 15.39 -2.03 10.13
C SER A 25 16.78 -2.19 10.77
N ALA A 26 16.82 -2.54 12.05
CA ALA A 26 18.07 -2.70 12.80
C ALA A 26 18.93 -3.89 12.34
N ASP A 27 18.34 -4.85 11.63
CA ASP A 27 18.96 -6.07 11.12
C ASP A 27 19.53 -5.94 9.69
N GLY A 28 19.58 -4.71 9.15
CA GLY A 28 20.04 -4.47 7.77
C GLY A 28 18.95 -4.66 6.71
N GLY A 29 17.71 -4.91 7.10
CA GLY A 29 16.55 -4.94 6.22
C GLY A 29 15.77 -3.63 6.17
N SER A 30 14.51 -3.71 5.75
CA SER A 30 13.55 -2.60 5.76
C SER A 30 12.19 -3.05 6.24
N VAL A 31 11.44 -2.15 6.88
CA VAL A 31 10.05 -2.36 7.24
C VAL A 31 9.17 -1.57 6.27
N TYR A 32 8.35 -2.30 5.51
CA TYR A 32 7.31 -1.72 4.67
C TYR A 32 6.04 -1.46 5.49
N LYS A 33 5.57 -0.22 5.49
CA LYS A 33 4.34 0.23 6.16
C LYS A 33 3.38 0.79 5.12
N GLN A 34 2.26 0.11 4.95
CA GLN A 34 1.16 0.57 4.11
C GLN A 34 -0.02 0.99 4.99
N THR A 35 -0.60 2.14 4.68
CA THR A 35 -1.82 2.64 5.32
C THR A 35 -2.83 2.92 4.22
N ILE A 36 -3.95 2.20 4.25
CA ILE A 36 -5.08 2.47 3.36
C ILE A 36 -6.14 3.23 4.16
N THR A 37 -6.59 4.35 3.61
CA THR A 37 -7.70 5.13 4.15
C THR A 37 -8.88 5.03 3.19
N TYR A 38 -10.02 4.54 3.67
CA TYR A 38 -11.25 4.44 2.88
C TYR A 38 -12.12 5.66 3.18
N ASN A 39 -12.33 6.49 2.17
CA ASN A 39 -13.25 7.62 2.21
C ASN A 39 -14.58 7.13 1.65
N CYS A 40 -15.46 6.68 2.56
CA CYS A 40 -16.75 6.09 2.21
C CYS A 40 -17.86 7.14 2.16
N LYS A 41 -18.94 6.83 1.44
CA LYS A 41 -20.16 7.66 1.45
C LYS A 41 -21.02 7.28 2.66
N GLY A 42 -21.52 8.28 3.39
CA GLY A 42 -22.41 8.06 4.52
C GLY A 42 -21.79 7.12 5.57
N ASN A 43 -22.52 6.06 5.93
CA ASN A 43 -22.09 5.06 6.91
C ASN A 43 -21.54 3.78 6.26
N ASP A 44 -21.35 3.77 4.95
CA ASP A 44 -20.75 2.61 4.26
C ASP A 44 -19.33 2.38 4.78
N LYS A 45 -18.96 1.11 4.94
CA LYS A 45 -17.61 0.70 5.36
C LYS A 45 -17.26 -0.58 4.60
N PRO A 46 -15.98 -0.79 4.24
CA PRO A 46 -15.55 -2.08 3.72
C PRO A 46 -15.91 -3.18 4.71
N SER A 47 -16.35 -4.33 4.20
CA SER A 47 -16.54 -5.50 5.06
C SER A 47 -15.19 -6.02 5.54
N GLU A 48 -15.19 -6.73 6.68
CA GLU A 48 -13.97 -7.36 7.20
C GLU A 48 -13.37 -8.37 6.22
N GLU A 49 -14.22 -9.07 5.46
CA GLU A 49 -13.79 -9.99 4.39
C GLU A 49 -12.98 -9.25 3.31
N VAL A 50 -13.47 -8.11 2.83
CA VAL A 50 -12.77 -7.29 1.84
C VAL A 50 -11.44 -6.79 2.41
N LEU A 51 -11.43 -6.28 3.64
CA LEU A 51 -10.20 -5.80 4.28
C LEU A 51 -9.15 -6.90 4.42
N ASN A 52 -9.57 -8.12 4.76
CA ASN A 52 -8.68 -9.27 4.90
C ASN A 52 -8.16 -9.76 3.53
N SER A 53 -9.01 -9.78 2.50
CA SER A 53 -8.59 -10.11 1.13
C SER A 53 -7.57 -9.10 0.62
N GLU A 54 -7.87 -7.80 0.72
CA GLU A 54 -6.97 -6.75 0.28
C GLU A 54 -5.63 -6.83 1.04
N LYS A 55 -5.64 -7.03 2.35
CA LYS A 55 -4.41 -7.21 3.13
C LYS A 55 -3.58 -8.39 2.62
N SER A 56 -4.21 -9.51 2.31
CA SER A 56 -3.52 -10.69 1.74
C SER A 56 -2.91 -10.37 0.38
N ASP A 57 -3.63 -9.67 -0.49
CA ASP A 57 -3.18 -9.36 -1.85
C ASP A 57 -2.02 -8.36 -1.85
N HIS A 58 -2.05 -7.37 -0.95
CA HIS A 58 -0.93 -6.45 -0.74
C HIS A 58 0.32 -7.18 -0.22
N GLU A 59 0.16 -8.12 0.71
CA GLU A 59 1.28 -8.92 1.23
C GLU A 59 1.91 -9.78 0.14
N LYS A 60 1.09 -10.47 -0.68
CA LYS A 60 1.57 -11.28 -1.82
C LYS A 60 2.30 -10.42 -2.84
N THR A 61 1.74 -9.26 -3.18
CA THR A 61 2.35 -8.34 -4.14
C THR A 61 3.70 -7.85 -3.64
N PHE A 62 3.78 -7.44 -2.36
CA PHE A 62 5.05 -7.01 -1.76
C PHE A 62 6.09 -8.13 -1.76
N LYS A 63 5.71 -9.35 -1.38
CA LYS A 63 6.61 -10.52 -1.41
C LYS A 63 7.11 -10.84 -2.82
N ALA A 64 6.27 -10.69 -3.85
CA ALA A 64 6.70 -10.89 -5.23
C ALA A 64 7.73 -9.83 -5.67
N MET A 65 7.52 -8.57 -5.28
CA MET A 65 8.49 -7.49 -5.54
C MET A 65 9.81 -7.73 -4.81
N GLU A 66 9.76 -8.13 -3.54
CA GLU A 66 10.95 -8.46 -2.74
C GLU A 66 11.72 -9.64 -3.34
N ALA A 67 11.03 -10.72 -3.72
CA ALA A 67 11.66 -11.87 -4.35
C ALA A 67 12.32 -11.52 -5.69
N TYR A 68 11.70 -10.65 -6.50
CA TYR A 68 12.28 -10.17 -7.74
C TYR A 68 13.55 -9.35 -7.49
N ALA A 69 13.51 -8.39 -6.55
CA ALA A 69 14.68 -7.58 -6.21
C ALA A 69 15.83 -8.44 -5.64
N ALA A 70 15.52 -9.44 -4.83
CA ALA A 70 16.51 -10.37 -4.28
C ALA A 70 17.14 -11.28 -5.35
N ALA A 71 16.39 -11.66 -6.38
CA ALA A 71 16.88 -12.46 -7.50
C ALA A 71 17.69 -11.65 -8.52
N HIS A 72 17.52 -10.32 -8.53
CA HIS A 72 18.16 -9.39 -9.46
C HIS A 72 18.88 -8.23 -8.72
N PRO A 73 19.84 -8.53 -7.82
CA PRO A 73 20.52 -7.50 -7.03
C PRO A 73 21.37 -6.53 -7.88
N GLU A 74 21.68 -6.87 -9.12
CA GLU A 74 22.43 -6.01 -10.06
C GLU A 74 21.63 -4.81 -10.58
N LEU A 75 20.30 -4.80 -10.40
CA LEU A 75 19.42 -3.76 -10.93
C LEU A 75 19.15 -2.60 -9.94
N TYR A 76 19.62 -2.72 -8.69
CA TYR A 76 19.30 -1.81 -7.58
C TYR A 76 20.51 -1.53 -6.70
#